data_AF-A0AAU1UQS3-F1
#
_entry.id   AF-A0AAU1UQS3-F1
#
_cell.length_a   1.000
_cell.length_b   1.000
_cell.length_c   1.000
_cell.angle_alpha   90.00
_cell.angle_beta   90.00
_cell.angle_gamma   90.00
#
_symmetry.space_group_name_H-M   'P 1'
#
loop_
_entity.id
_entity.type
_entity.pdbx_description
1 polymer ?
#
loop_
_entity_poly.entity_id
_entity_poly.type
_entity_poly.pdbx_seq_one_letter_code
_entity_poly.pdbx_strand_id
1 'polypeptide(L)'
;MTLAIDPSETSPAPLSDLVARDAREFGVYARTGGWAFGLMVARSVRPGGQGSEETPKVSAKEFADLAGCSPERVMRYYKAWDRAADDGLVPHFEALAPGQEVELPDADVWLGYYVSRNSATSERGTAIAEAAEAEGIRPTKALEVAENPTALRAAILADPSTARAARQALLDRVREDPDLQAELARDVVRTDDLKKAVASESRSADRIGYVRQIAESGQVRTPAGQTIDAPVDLRQEAERHLSLIDELEDDEDTGEWATEAYDSLKSLVAETVEADPELRVQERRTKFYGSLQKATKAFEELTFDDVQEFVEDDMVQRLEELQQAIATCLTALRGAKG
;
A
#
# COMPACT_ATOMS: atom_id res chain seq x y z
N MET A 1 -26.51 -88.46 1.16
CA MET A 1 -25.05 -88.36 1.32
C MET A 1 -24.69 -86.94 0.95
N THR A 2 -24.64 -86.06 1.95
CA THR A 2 -24.50 -84.61 1.77
C THR A 2 -23.07 -84.28 2.17
N LEU A 3 -22.24 -83.87 1.21
CA LEU A 3 -20.88 -83.40 1.47
C LEU A 3 -20.87 -81.88 1.35
N ALA A 4 -20.47 -81.28 2.46
CA ALA A 4 -20.40 -79.85 2.70
C ALA A 4 -19.25 -79.20 1.90
N ILE A 5 -19.48 -77.94 1.55
CA ILE A 5 -18.53 -77.03 0.93
C ILE A 5 -17.72 -76.37 2.06
N ASP A 6 -16.40 -76.51 2.00
CA ASP A 6 -15.45 -75.85 2.90
C ASP A 6 -15.29 -74.36 2.51
N PRO A 7 -15.31 -73.40 3.47
CA PRO A 7 -15.05 -72.00 3.18
C PRO A 7 -13.55 -71.73 3.09
N SER A 8 -13.12 -71.07 2.01
CA SER A 8 -11.74 -70.64 1.81
C SER A 8 -11.25 -69.69 2.90
N GLU A 9 -10.15 -70.05 3.56
CA GLU A 9 -9.33 -69.16 4.37
C GLU A 9 -8.61 -68.13 3.47
N THR A 10 -8.93 -66.85 3.64
CA THR A 10 -8.15 -65.73 3.10
C THR A 10 -6.88 -65.53 3.91
N SER A 11 -5.72 -65.79 3.31
CA SER A 11 -4.41 -65.42 3.87
C SER A 11 -4.28 -63.89 4.05
N PRO A 12 -3.69 -63.39 5.14
CA PRO A 12 -3.49 -61.95 5.35
C PRO A 12 -2.49 -61.39 4.33
N ALA A 13 -2.89 -60.33 3.62
CA ALA A 13 -1.99 -59.58 2.74
C ALA A 13 -0.81 -59.00 3.55
N PRO A 14 0.40 -58.92 2.99
CA PRO A 14 1.54 -58.34 3.69
C PRO A 14 1.26 -56.87 4.02
N LEU A 15 1.72 -56.39 5.18
CA LEU A 15 1.42 -55.05 5.71
C LEU A 15 1.81 -53.92 4.73
N SER A 16 2.83 -54.15 3.90
CA SER A 16 3.24 -53.25 2.80
C SER A 16 2.13 -53.05 1.75
N ASP A 17 1.35 -54.09 1.46
CA ASP A 17 0.29 -54.05 0.45
C ASP A 17 -0.94 -53.27 0.97
N LEU A 18 -1.16 -53.28 2.29
CA LEU A 18 -2.22 -52.50 2.94
C LEU A 18 -1.91 -51.00 2.89
N VAL A 19 -0.67 -50.61 3.22
CA VAL A 19 -0.22 -49.21 3.10
C VAL A 19 -0.29 -48.72 1.65
N ALA A 20 0.15 -49.55 0.69
CA ALA A 20 0.08 -49.21 -0.73
C ALA A 20 -1.36 -49.12 -1.26
N ARG A 21 -2.30 -49.88 -0.68
CA ARG A 21 -3.73 -49.75 -0.98
C ARG A 21 -4.29 -48.43 -0.46
N ASP A 22 -4.02 -48.10 0.79
CA ASP A 22 -4.47 -46.84 1.40
C ASP A 22 -3.92 -45.62 0.66
N ALA A 23 -2.63 -45.64 0.28
CA ALA A 23 -2.02 -44.57 -0.49
C ALA A 23 -2.71 -44.37 -1.84
N ARG A 24 -3.02 -45.48 -2.55
CA ARG A 24 -3.77 -45.41 -3.81
C ARG A 24 -5.18 -44.88 -3.62
N GLU A 25 -5.91 -45.35 -2.61
CA GLU A 25 -7.27 -44.88 -2.31
C GLU A 25 -7.29 -43.40 -1.90
N PHE A 26 -6.31 -42.96 -1.12
CA PHE A 26 -6.09 -41.57 -0.73
C PHE A 26 -5.75 -40.66 -1.93
N GLY A 27 -4.99 -41.18 -2.90
CA GLY A 27 -4.60 -40.49 -4.12
C GLY A 27 -5.76 -40.26 -5.10
N VAL A 28 -6.65 -41.25 -5.26
CA VAL A 28 -7.75 -41.24 -6.25
C VAL A 28 -8.84 -40.21 -5.92
N TYR A 29 -9.22 -40.04 -4.65
CA TYR A 29 -10.32 -39.13 -4.28
C TYR A 29 -9.81 -37.75 -3.83
N ALA A 30 -9.54 -36.84 -4.75
CA ALA A 30 -8.93 -35.55 -4.41
C ALA A 30 -9.81 -34.56 -3.58
N ARG A 31 -11.12 -34.81 -3.38
CA ARG A 31 -12.05 -33.78 -2.84
C ARG A 31 -13.04 -34.21 -1.75
N THR A 32 -13.16 -35.49 -1.40
CA THR A 32 -14.27 -35.97 -0.53
C THR A 32 -13.89 -37.05 0.49
N GLY A 33 -12.63 -37.17 0.88
CA GLY A 33 -12.25 -38.09 1.95
C GLY A 33 -12.02 -37.33 3.26
N GLY A 34 -13.04 -37.22 4.11
CA GLY A 34 -12.92 -36.59 5.43
C GLY A 34 -12.22 -37.51 6.43
N TRP A 35 -12.94 -37.97 7.45
CA TRP A 35 -12.46 -38.95 8.43
C TRP A 35 -11.80 -40.19 7.82
N ALA A 36 -12.31 -40.69 6.69
CA ALA A 36 -11.74 -41.87 6.02
C ALA A 36 -10.29 -41.66 5.57
N PHE A 37 -9.95 -40.46 5.09
CA PHE A 37 -8.56 -40.13 4.74
C PHE A 37 -7.71 -39.86 5.96
N GLY A 38 -8.30 -39.25 7.00
CA GLY A 38 -7.68 -39.17 8.31
C GLY A 38 -7.25 -40.54 8.81
N LEU A 39 -8.13 -41.54 8.72
CA LEU A 39 -7.88 -42.92 9.14
C LEU A 39 -6.81 -43.59 8.28
N MET A 40 -6.88 -43.47 6.95
CA MET A 40 -5.85 -44.01 6.04
C MET A 40 -4.47 -43.46 6.37
N VAL A 41 -4.36 -42.16 6.65
CA VAL A 41 -3.09 -41.54 7.06
C VAL A 41 -2.68 -42.00 8.45
N ALA A 42 -3.58 -41.98 9.44
CA ALA A 42 -3.27 -42.34 10.81
C ALA A 42 -2.83 -43.81 10.97
N ARG A 43 -3.41 -44.73 10.19
CA ARG A 43 -3.08 -46.16 10.22
C ARG A 43 -1.84 -46.54 9.41
N SER A 44 -1.45 -45.71 8.43
CA SER A 44 -0.36 -46.03 7.49
C SER A 44 0.87 -45.14 7.60
N VAL A 45 0.79 -43.99 8.25
CA VAL A 45 1.87 -42.99 8.30
C VAL A 45 2.45 -42.82 9.71
N ARG A 46 3.79 -42.73 9.78
CA ARG A 46 4.55 -42.30 10.96
C ARG A 46 5.23 -40.95 10.70
N PRO A 47 4.87 -39.87 11.42
CA PRO A 47 5.59 -38.61 11.34
C PRO A 47 6.91 -38.74 12.09
N GLY A 48 8.03 -38.42 11.44
CA GLY A 48 9.36 -38.54 12.05
C GLY A 48 10.44 -39.15 11.14
N GLY A 49 10.09 -39.58 9.92
CA GLY A 49 11.07 -39.79 8.85
C GLY A 49 11.96 -41.04 8.95
N GLN A 50 11.74 -41.92 9.92
CA GLN A 50 12.41 -43.22 9.97
C GLN A 50 11.37 -44.31 10.20
N GLY A 51 11.18 -45.19 9.20
CA GLY A 51 10.57 -46.48 9.45
C GLY A 51 11.51 -47.22 10.39
N SER A 52 11.12 -47.39 11.66
CA SER A 52 11.81 -48.41 12.45
C SER A 52 11.36 -49.76 11.92
N GLU A 53 12.27 -50.73 11.81
CA GLU A 53 11.93 -52.12 11.46
C GLU A 53 10.86 -52.73 12.38
N GLU A 54 10.56 -52.06 13.50
CA GLU A 54 9.55 -52.43 14.49
C GLU A 54 8.14 -51.90 14.17
N THR A 55 7.96 -50.92 13.26
CA THR A 55 6.63 -50.40 12.92
C THR A 55 6.27 -50.62 11.45
N PRO A 56 5.12 -51.22 11.15
CA PRO A 56 4.71 -51.50 9.77
C PRO A 56 4.20 -50.27 8.99
N LYS A 57 4.43 -49.05 9.51
CA LYS A 57 4.00 -47.78 8.91
C LYS A 57 5.13 -47.13 8.13
N VAL A 58 4.79 -46.34 7.12
CA VAL A 58 5.76 -45.63 6.27
C VAL A 58 5.87 -44.16 6.65
N SER A 59 6.91 -43.48 6.15
CA SER A 59 7.02 -42.03 6.30
C SER A 59 5.94 -41.28 5.50
N ALA A 60 5.64 -40.05 5.90
CA ALA A 60 4.70 -39.20 5.15
C ALA A 60 5.15 -38.93 3.70
N LYS A 61 6.47 -38.94 3.45
CA LYS A 61 7.04 -38.78 2.11
C LYS A 61 6.76 -40.00 1.25
N GLU A 62 7.06 -41.20 1.75
CA GLU A 62 6.81 -42.45 1.03
C GLU A 62 5.32 -42.66 0.75
N PHE A 63 4.45 -42.36 1.73
CA PHE A 63 3.01 -42.41 1.53
C PHE A 63 2.53 -41.43 0.45
N ALA A 64 3.07 -40.21 0.44
CA ALA A 64 2.73 -39.19 -0.54
C ALA A 64 3.18 -39.57 -1.95
N ASP A 65 4.38 -40.16 -2.08
CA ASP A 65 4.93 -40.68 -3.34
C ASP A 65 4.04 -41.80 -3.89
N LEU A 66 3.63 -42.75 -3.04
CA LEU A 66 2.70 -43.83 -3.42
C LEU A 66 1.30 -43.32 -3.80
N ALA A 67 0.85 -42.24 -3.17
CA ALA A 67 -0.45 -41.62 -3.40
C ALA A 67 -0.46 -40.60 -4.56
N GLY A 68 0.71 -40.27 -5.15
CA GLY A 68 0.83 -39.24 -6.17
C GLY A 68 0.44 -37.84 -5.69
N CYS A 69 0.74 -37.49 -4.44
CA CYS A 69 0.40 -36.19 -3.84
C CYS A 69 1.58 -35.58 -3.06
N SER A 70 1.39 -34.36 -2.52
CA SER A 70 2.42 -33.68 -1.72
C SER A 70 2.45 -34.19 -0.27
N PRO A 71 3.63 -34.38 0.36
CA PRO A 71 3.74 -34.72 1.79
C PRO A 71 2.98 -33.76 2.72
N GLU A 72 2.88 -32.47 2.37
CA GLU A 72 2.11 -31.47 3.12
C GLU A 72 0.61 -31.78 3.16
N ARG A 73 0.09 -32.43 2.11
CA ARG A 73 -1.32 -32.89 2.06
C ARG A 73 -1.52 -34.01 3.07
N VAL A 74 -0.65 -35.01 3.07
CA VAL A 74 -0.67 -36.13 4.03
C VAL A 74 -0.58 -35.60 5.46
N MET A 75 0.37 -34.71 5.74
CA MET A 75 0.58 -34.13 7.06
C MET A 75 -0.60 -33.29 7.57
N ARG A 76 -1.45 -32.74 6.68
CA ARG A 76 -2.65 -32.02 7.08
C ARG A 76 -3.73 -32.96 7.64
N TYR A 77 -3.94 -34.10 7.00
CA TYR A 77 -4.84 -35.13 7.51
C TYR A 77 -4.32 -35.74 8.81
N TYR A 78 -3.00 -35.95 8.91
CA TYR A 78 -2.36 -36.38 10.16
C TYR A 78 -2.64 -35.39 11.31
N LYS A 79 -2.37 -34.09 11.11
CA LYS A 79 -2.58 -33.07 12.17
C LYS A 79 -4.05 -32.92 12.56
N ALA A 80 -4.97 -33.08 11.62
CA ALA A 80 -6.40 -33.06 11.92
C ALA A 80 -6.82 -34.27 12.77
N TRP A 81 -6.31 -35.47 12.45
CA TRP A 81 -6.53 -36.68 13.23
C TRP A 81 -5.92 -36.58 14.64
N ASP A 82 -4.71 -36.05 14.75
CA ASP A 82 -3.96 -35.90 16.00
C ASP A 82 -4.73 -35.03 17.01
N ARG A 83 -5.24 -33.88 16.56
CA ARG A 83 -6.10 -33.01 17.38
C ARG A 83 -7.41 -33.67 17.80
N ALA A 84 -8.04 -34.41 16.90
CA ALA A 84 -9.26 -35.15 17.24
C ALA A 84 -8.98 -36.29 18.24
N ALA A 85 -7.77 -36.87 18.20
CA ALA A 85 -7.35 -37.86 19.17
C ALA A 85 -7.05 -37.26 20.54
N ASP A 86 -6.43 -36.07 20.60
CA ASP A 86 -6.24 -35.31 21.84
C ASP A 86 -7.57 -34.99 22.54
N ASP A 87 -8.62 -34.74 21.77
CA ASP A 87 -9.99 -34.52 22.28
C ASP A 87 -10.74 -35.84 22.60
N GLY A 88 -10.11 -36.99 22.41
CA GLY A 88 -10.66 -38.31 22.71
C GLY A 88 -11.72 -38.82 21.73
N LEU A 89 -11.87 -38.18 20.56
CA LEU A 89 -12.89 -38.55 19.56
C LEU A 89 -12.46 -39.72 18.69
N VAL A 90 -11.16 -39.89 18.48
CA VAL A 90 -10.58 -41.00 17.71
C VAL A 90 -9.33 -41.53 18.42
N PRO A 91 -8.89 -42.77 18.15
CA PRO A 91 -7.66 -43.29 18.72
C PRO A 91 -6.42 -42.51 18.24
N HIS A 92 -5.43 -42.35 19.12
CA HIS A 92 -4.12 -41.84 18.72
C HIS A 92 -3.48 -42.73 17.65
N PHE A 93 -2.70 -42.12 16.77
CA PHE A 93 -2.08 -42.84 15.65
C PHE A 93 -1.18 -44.00 16.11
N GLU A 94 -0.51 -43.92 17.26
CA GLU A 94 0.34 -45.01 17.78
C GLU A 94 -0.44 -46.29 18.08
N ALA A 95 -1.74 -46.18 18.37
CA ALA A 95 -2.61 -47.31 18.68
C ALA A 95 -3.20 -47.99 17.42
N LEU A 96 -2.93 -47.45 16.22
CA LEU A 96 -3.50 -47.94 14.96
C LEU A 96 -2.48 -48.73 14.16
N ALA A 97 -2.88 -49.88 13.60
CA ALA A 97 -2.09 -50.65 12.64
C ALA A 97 -2.61 -50.51 11.19
N PRO A 98 -1.76 -50.67 10.16
CA PRO A 98 -2.21 -50.67 8.77
C PRO A 98 -3.36 -51.65 8.53
N GLY A 99 -4.42 -51.18 7.85
CA GLY A 99 -5.63 -51.95 7.60
C GLY A 99 -6.61 -52.06 8.77
N GLN A 100 -6.31 -51.47 9.93
CA GLN A 100 -7.26 -51.37 11.04
C GLN A 100 -8.41 -50.43 10.68
N GLU A 101 -9.63 -50.88 10.95
CA GLU A 101 -10.85 -50.09 10.86
C GLU A 101 -11.24 -49.56 12.24
N VAL A 102 -11.79 -48.35 12.27
CA VAL A 102 -12.23 -47.65 13.49
C VAL A 102 -13.61 -47.05 13.23
N GLU A 103 -14.46 -47.02 14.24
CA GLU A 103 -15.72 -46.29 14.16
C GLU A 103 -15.45 -44.79 14.07
N LEU A 104 -15.83 -44.19 12.94
CA LEU A 104 -15.55 -42.79 12.66
C LEU A 104 -16.70 -41.92 13.21
N PRO A 105 -16.38 -40.75 13.80
CA PRO A 105 -17.39 -39.78 14.19
C PRO A 105 -18.22 -39.28 13.00
N ASP A 106 -19.27 -38.52 13.30
CA ASP A 106 -20.07 -37.85 12.27
C ASP A 106 -19.19 -36.98 11.35
N ALA A 107 -19.49 -37.01 10.05
CA ALA A 107 -18.76 -36.30 9.01
C ALA A 107 -18.72 -34.78 9.26
N ASP A 108 -19.76 -34.21 9.87
CA ASP A 108 -19.83 -32.77 10.15
C ASP A 108 -18.78 -32.31 11.18
N VAL A 109 -18.34 -33.22 12.06
CA VAL A 109 -17.33 -32.94 13.09
C VAL A 109 -15.94 -32.76 12.47
N TRP A 110 -15.66 -33.42 11.33
CA TRP A 110 -14.36 -33.37 10.67
C TRP A 110 -13.93 -31.94 10.30
N LEU A 111 -14.88 -31.08 9.92
CA LEU A 111 -14.61 -29.71 9.51
C LEU A 111 -14.04 -28.83 10.63
N GLY A 112 -14.29 -29.17 11.90
CA GLY A 112 -13.70 -28.49 13.06
C GLY A 112 -12.20 -28.77 13.23
N TYR A 113 -11.74 -29.96 12.79
CA TYR A 113 -10.35 -30.41 12.96
C TYR A 113 -9.51 -30.22 11.70
N TYR A 114 -10.12 -30.42 10.54
CA TYR A 114 -9.46 -30.33 9.25
C TYR A 114 -9.43 -28.90 8.72
N VAL A 115 -8.39 -28.17 9.11
CA VAL A 115 -8.12 -26.84 8.57
C VAL A 115 -7.56 -27.00 7.16
N SER A 116 -8.43 -26.91 6.15
CA SER A 116 -7.99 -26.58 4.79
C SER A 116 -7.20 -25.26 4.84
N ARG A 117 -6.38 -24.98 3.83
CA ARG A 117 -5.32 -23.94 3.75
C ARG A 117 -5.63 -22.51 4.28
N ASN A 118 -6.87 -22.25 4.70
CA ASN A 118 -7.40 -20.99 5.17
C ASN A 118 -6.67 -20.45 6.41
N SER A 119 -6.03 -19.32 6.16
CA SER A 119 -5.70 -18.27 7.13
C SER A 119 -6.92 -17.72 7.90
N ALA A 120 -8.15 -18.20 7.64
CA ALA A 120 -9.42 -17.70 8.19
C ALA A 120 -9.49 -17.65 9.73
N THR A 121 -8.74 -18.50 10.43
CA THR A 121 -8.70 -18.51 11.91
C THR A 121 -7.58 -17.67 12.52
N SER A 122 -6.74 -17.04 11.69
CA SER A 122 -5.75 -16.07 12.17
C SER A 122 -6.39 -14.70 12.41
N GLU A 123 -5.80 -13.88 13.28
CA GLU A 123 -6.22 -12.48 13.49
C GLU A 123 -6.29 -11.72 12.16
N ARG A 124 -5.29 -11.92 11.30
CA ARG A 124 -5.25 -11.38 9.94
C ARG A 124 -6.42 -11.88 9.08
N GLY A 125 -6.73 -13.17 9.12
CA GLY A 125 -7.84 -13.74 8.34
C GLY A 125 -9.21 -13.30 8.83
N THR A 126 -9.35 -13.10 10.14
CA THR A 126 -10.57 -12.56 10.77
C THR A 126 -10.80 -11.12 10.31
N ALA A 127 -9.78 -10.27 10.37
CA ALA A 127 -9.87 -8.88 9.91
C ALA A 127 -10.20 -8.79 8.40
N ILE A 128 -9.62 -9.66 7.57
CA ILE A 128 -9.93 -9.73 6.13
C ILE A 128 -11.36 -10.20 5.88
N ALA A 129 -11.86 -11.16 6.66
CA ALA A 129 -13.23 -11.65 6.55
C ALA A 129 -14.25 -10.56 6.94
N GLU A 130 -14.03 -9.87 8.06
CA GLU A 130 -14.87 -8.76 8.52
C GLU A 130 -14.93 -7.63 7.50
N ALA A 131 -13.77 -7.22 6.96
CA ALA A 131 -13.71 -6.20 5.91
C ALA A 131 -14.44 -6.64 4.63
N ALA A 132 -14.34 -7.92 4.25
CA ALA A 132 -15.05 -8.45 3.09
C ALA A 132 -16.58 -8.43 3.29
N GLU A 133 -17.06 -8.78 4.49
CA GLU A 133 -18.49 -8.75 4.81
C GLU A 133 -19.06 -7.33 4.80
N ALA A 134 -18.31 -6.36 5.33
CA ALA A 134 -18.69 -4.94 5.28
C ALA A 134 -18.89 -4.44 3.84
N GLU A 135 -18.11 -4.96 2.90
CA GLU A 135 -18.18 -4.66 1.46
C GLU A 135 -19.16 -5.58 0.70
N GLY A 136 -19.88 -6.49 1.39
CA GLY A 136 -20.81 -7.43 0.77
C GLY A 136 -20.13 -8.53 -0.08
N ILE A 137 -18.84 -8.75 0.12
CA ILE A 137 -18.02 -9.75 -0.58
C ILE A 137 -17.97 -11.03 0.26
N ARG A 138 -17.94 -12.19 -0.41
CA ARG A 138 -17.76 -13.48 0.28
C ARG A 138 -16.38 -13.54 0.94
N PRO A 139 -16.26 -13.79 2.27
CA PRO A 139 -14.97 -13.87 2.98
C PRO A 139 -13.95 -14.80 2.34
N THR A 140 -14.41 -15.93 1.81
CA THR A 140 -13.54 -16.92 1.14
C THR A 140 -12.83 -16.35 -0.09
N LYS A 141 -13.46 -15.40 -0.79
CA LYS A 141 -12.86 -14.75 -1.97
C LYS A 141 -11.81 -13.72 -1.58
N ALA A 142 -12.05 -12.95 -0.53
CA ALA A 142 -11.06 -12.00 -0.02
C ALA A 142 -9.82 -12.72 0.53
N LEU A 143 -10.02 -13.82 1.26
CA LEU A 143 -8.93 -14.67 1.75
C LEU A 143 -8.13 -15.30 0.60
N GLU A 144 -8.80 -15.78 -0.45
CA GLU A 144 -8.12 -16.34 -1.64
C GLU A 144 -7.21 -15.29 -2.32
N VAL A 145 -7.67 -14.04 -2.44
CA VAL A 145 -6.85 -12.93 -2.97
C VAL A 145 -5.68 -12.62 -2.05
N ALA A 146 -5.91 -12.55 -0.73
CA ALA A 146 -4.87 -12.24 0.25
C ALA A 146 -3.79 -13.32 0.34
N GLU A 147 -4.13 -14.58 0.10
CA GLU A 147 -3.19 -15.71 0.06
C GLU A 147 -2.37 -15.76 -1.23
N ASN A 148 -2.75 -15.02 -2.28
CA ASN A 148 -2.10 -15.02 -3.59
C ASN A 148 -1.67 -13.62 -4.07
N PRO A 149 -0.73 -12.95 -3.38
CA PRO A 149 -0.32 -11.58 -3.73
C PRO A 149 0.28 -11.44 -5.14
N THR A 150 0.93 -12.48 -5.67
CA THR A 150 1.45 -12.48 -7.04
C THR A 150 0.33 -12.43 -8.08
N ALA A 151 -0.79 -13.11 -7.82
CA ALA A 151 -1.96 -13.08 -8.70
C ALA A 151 -2.64 -11.70 -8.67
N LEU A 152 -2.76 -11.10 -7.47
CA LEU A 152 -3.24 -9.73 -7.31
C LEU A 152 -2.37 -8.72 -8.10
N ARG A 153 -1.05 -8.83 -7.96
CA ARG A 153 -0.11 -7.98 -8.72
C ARG A 153 -0.29 -8.14 -10.23
N ALA A 154 -0.43 -9.37 -10.72
CA ALA A 154 -0.66 -9.62 -12.13
C ALA A 154 -1.97 -8.98 -12.62
N ALA A 155 -3.04 -9.04 -11.83
CA ALA A 155 -4.32 -8.39 -12.15
C ALA A 155 -4.18 -6.86 -12.20
N ILE A 156 -3.52 -6.25 -11.22
CA ILE A 156 -3.27 -4.79 -11.19
C ILE A 156 -2.48 -4.34 -12.43
N LEU A 157 -1.48 -5.11 -12.85
CA LEU A 157 -0.66 -4.76 -14.01
C LEU A 157 -1.39 -4.96 -15.35
N ALA A 158 -2.30 -5.93 -15.42
CA ALA A 158 -2.97 -6.31 -16.67
C ALA A 158 -4.28 -5.53 -16.92
N ASP A 159 -4.98 -5.11 -15.87
CA ASP A 159 -6.28 -4.45 -15.98
C ASP A 159 -6.29 -3.03 -15.35
N PRO A 160 -6.49 -1.97 -16.16
CA PRO A 160 -6.58 -0.60 -15.67
C PRO A 160 -7.71 -0.37 -14.67
N SER A 161 -8.82 -1.10 -14.76
CA SER A 161 -9.94 -0.90 -13.83
C SER A 161 -9.58 -1.40 -12.42
N THR A 162 -8.96 -2.57 -12.34
CA THR A 162 -8.39 -3.14 -11.11
C THR A 162 -7.29 -2.23 -10.52
N ALA A 163 -6.43 -1.66 -11.37
CA ALA A 163 -5.40 -0.72 -10.92
C ALA A 163 -5.99 0.54 -10.26
N ARG A 164 -7.05 1.12 -10.86
CA ARG A 164 -7.76 2.28 -10.29
C ARG A 164 -8.41 1.93 -8.94
N ALA A 165 -9.08 0.78 -8.85
CA ALA A 165 -9.71 0.32 -7.61
C ALA A 165 -8.67 0.09 -6.50
N ALA A 166 -7.55 -0.56 -6.81
CA ALA A 166 -6.46 -0.77 -5.85
C ALA A 166 -5.84 0.54 -5.37
N ARG A 167 -5.64 1.52 -6.28
CA ARG A 167 -5.16 2.86 -5.92
C ARG A 167 -6.15 3.56 -4.98
N GLN A 168 -7.44 3.52 -5.28
CA GLN A 168 -8.47 4.16 -4.46
C GLN A 168 -8.49 3.56 -3.04
N ALA A 169 -8.49 2.23 -2.93
CA ALA A 169 -8.44 1.55 -1.63
C ALA A 169 -7.18 1.90 -0.82
N LEU A 170 -6.02 2.04 -1.49
CA LEU A 170 -4.79 2.50 -0.83
C LEU A 170 -4.90 3.96 -0.33
N LEU A 171 -5.50 4.86 -1.12
CA LEU A 171 -5.70 6.25 -0.72
C LEU A 171 -6.65 6.36 0.48
N ASP A 172 -7.73 5.57 0.49
CA ASP A 172 -8.67 5.55 1.62
C ASP A 172 -7.98 5.06 2.89
N ARG A 173 -7.15 4.01 2.80
CA ARG A 173 -6.35 3.55 3.93
C ARG A 173 -5.31 4.59 4.39
N VAL A 174 -4.63 5.28 3.47
CA VAL A 174 -3.65 6.34 3.80
C VAL A 174 -4.28 7.48 4.62
N ARG A 175 -5.57 7.76 4.42
CA ARG A 175 -6.29 8.79 5.22
C ARG A 175 -6.49 8.37 6.67
N GLU A 176 -6.57 7.07 6.94
CA GLU A 176 -6.87 6.50 8.25
C GLU A 176 -5.63 5.98 8.99
N ASP A 177 -4.52 5.74 8.27
CA ASP A 177 -3.29 5.11 8.76
C ASP A 177 -2.08 6.06 8.61
N PRO A 178 -1.71 6.82 9.67
CA PRO A 178 -0.60 7.77 9.64
C PRO A 178 0.77 7.11 9.39
N ASP A 179 0.94 5.86 9.80
CA ASP A 179 2.20 5.13 9.59
C ASP A 179 2.38 4.80 8.10
N LEU A 180 1.30 4.33 7.45
CA LEU A 180 1.27 4.12 6.01
C LEU A 180 1.47 5.44 5.24
N GLN A 181 0.87 6.53 5.71
CA GLN A 181 1.07 7.86 5.13
C GLN A 181 2.56 8.26 5.16
N ALA A 182 3.23 8.06 6.30
CA ALA A 182 4.64 8.37 6.45
C ALA A 182 5.55 7.44 5.61
N GLU A 183 5.19 6.16 5.46
CA GLU A 183 5.88 5.22 4.58
C GLU A 183 5.79 5.66 3.11
N LEU A 184 4.58 5.93 2.61
CA LEU A 184 4.35 6.36 1.23
C LEU A 184 5.08 7.68 0.92
N ALA A 185 5.07 8.64 1.86
CA ALA A 185 5.81 9.89 1.70
C ALA A 185 7.31 9.66 1.55
N ARG A 186 7.91 8.74 2.33
CA ARG A 186 9.33 8.39 2.19
C ARG A 186 9.62 7.74 0.84
N ASP A 187 8.73 6.88 0.35
CA ASP A 187 8.89 6.19 -0.93
C ASP A 187 8.81 7.17 -2.12
N VAL A 188 7.90 8.14 -2.06
CA VAL A 188 7.84 9.27 -3.02
C VAL A 188 9.14 10.06 -3.00
N VAL A 189 9.65 10.41 -1.82
CA VAL A 189 10.90 11.20 -1.69
C VAL A 189 12.12 10.43 -2.21
N ARG A 190 12.17 9.11 -2.01
CA ARG A 190 13.26 8.24 -2.46
C ARG A 190 13.26 7.98 -3.97
N THR A 191 12.11 8.16 -4.61
CA THR A 191 11.94 7.91 -6.05
C THR A 191 11.94 9.24 -6.80
N ASP A 192 13.08 9.61 -7.39
CA ASP A 192 13.28 10.93 -8.00
C ASP A 192 12.20 11.33 -9.02
N ASP A 193 11.73 10.39 -9.83
CA ASP A 193 10.69 10.67 -10.83
C ASP A 193 9.32 10.92 -10.18
N LEU A 194 8.96 10.17 -9.13
CA LEU A 194 7.73 10.42 -8.36
C LEU A 194 7.82 11.74 -7.61
N LYS A 195 8.96 12.05 -6.99
CA LYS A 195 9.22 13.34 -6.35
C LYS A 195 9.01 14.50 -7.32
N LYS A 196 9.54 14.40 -8.54
CA LYS A 196 9.36 15.41 -9.60
C LYS A 196 7.90 15.51 -10.04
N ALA A 197 7.22 14.38 -10.22
CA ALA A 197 5.81 14.35 -10.60
C ALA A 197 4.93 15.03 -9.55
N VAL A 198 5.09 14.68 -8.26
CA VAL A 198 4.37 15.30 -7.14
C VAL A 198 4.68 16.80 -7.04
N ALA A 199 5.94 17.20 -7.24
CA ALA A 199 6.30 18.62 -7.26
C ALA A 199 5.71 19.37 -8.48
N SER A 200 5.47 18.70 -9.59
CA SER A 200 4.77 19.28 -10.74
C SER A 200 3.28 19.44 -10.46
N GLU A 201 2.65 18.40 -9.93
CA GLU A 201 1.24 18.40 -9.56
C GLU A 201 0.94 19.45 -8.49
N SER A 202 1.78 19.53 -7.44
CA SER A 202 1.67 20.56 -6.40
C SER A 202 1.74 21.98 -6.99
N ARG A 203 2.62 22.22 -7.98
CA ARG A 203 2.71 23.52 -8.65
C ARG A 203 1.47 23.82 -9.50
N SER A 204 0.89 22.82 -10.15
CA SER A 204 -0.38 22.96 -10.86
C SER A 204 -1.50 23.34 -9.89
N ALA A 205 -1.64 22.58 -8.80
CA ALA A 205 -2.62 22.83 -7.75
C ALA A 205 -2.49 24.23 -7.13
N ASP A 206 -1.26 24.68 -6.85
CA ASP A 206 -1.01 26.04 -6.34
C ASP A 206 -1.45 27.13 -7.32
N ARG A 207 -1.22 26.93 -8.63
CA ARG A 207 -1.64 27.85 -9.70
C ARG A 207 -3.15 27.90 -9.85
N ILE A 208 -3.81 26.74 -9.84
CA ILE A 208 -5.28 26.65 -9.82
C ILE A 208 -5.82 27.33 -8.56
N GLY A 209 -5.21 27.10 -7.41
CA GLY A 209 -5.55 27.74 -6.15
C GLY A 209 -5.45 29.26 -6.22
N TYR A 210 -4.43 29.80 -6.89
CA TYR A 210 -4.28 31.24 -7.13
C TYR A 210 -5.42 31.79 -8.00
N VAL A 211 -5.74 31.12 -9.11
CA VAL A 211 -6.85 31.51 -10.01
C VAL A 211 -8.19 31.47 -9.26
N ARG A 212 -8.43 30.39 -8.51
CA ARG A 212 -9.62 30.19 -7.67
C ARG A 212 -9.77 31.29 -6.63
N GLN A 213 -8.68 31.63 -5.95
CA GLN A 213 -8.68 32.72 -4.98
C GLN A 213 -9.15 34.02 -5.61
N ILE A 214 -8.69 34.36 -6.82
CA ILE A 214 -9.08 35.59 -7.50
C ILE A 214 -10.57 35.60 -7.85
N ALA A 215 -11.07 34.49 -8.42
CA ALA A 215 -12.48 34.39 -8.81
C ALA A 215 -13.42 34.43 -7.60
N GLU A 216 -13.11 33.68 -6.53
CA GLU A 216 -14.00 33.53 -5.37
C GLU A 216 -13.89 34.69 -4.37
N SER A 217 -12.67 35.11 -4.03
CA SER A 217 -12.45 36.16 -3.01
C SER A 217 -12.54 37.56 -3.60
N GLY A 218 -12.36 37.69 -4.91
CA GLY A 218 -12.25 38.99 -5.58
C GLY A 218 -11.03 39.81 -5.15
N GLN A 219 -10.02 39.17 -4.55
CA GLN A 219 -8.78 39.81 -4.12
C GLN A 219 -7.59 39.21 -4.84
N VAL A 220 -6.58 40.05 -5.10
CA VAL A 220 -5.33 39.62 -5.72
C VAL A 220 -4.13 40.18 -4.99
N ARG A 221 -3.07 39.37 -4.91
CA ARG A 221 -1.77 39.82 -4.41
C ARG A 221 -0.95 40.41 -5.55
N THR A 222 -0.50 41.64 -5.35
CA THR A 222 0.43 42.33 -6.23
C THR A 222 1.84 41.75 -6.14
N PRO A 223 2.76 42.09 -7.07
CA PRO A 223 4.14 41.64 -7.02
C PRO A 223 4.93 42.03 -5.76
N ALA A 224 4.57 43.12 -5.05
CA ALA A 224 5.17 43.46 -3.75
C ALA A 224 4.52 42.73 -2.57
N GLY A 225 3.48 41.92 -2.79
CA GLY A 225 2.76 41.18 -1.76
C GLY A 225 1.61 41.95 -1.10
N GLN A 226 1.22 43.11 -1.63
CA GLN A 226 0.05 43.84 -1.18
C GLN A 226 -1.22 43.17 -1.70
N THR A 227 -2.26 43.07 -0.88
CA THR A 227 -3.56 42.56 -1.32
C THR A 227 -4.42 43.75 -1.74
N ILE A 228 -4.96 43.68 -2.96
CA ILE A 228 -5.86 44.68 -3.53
C ILE A 228 -7.15 44.00 -4.00
N ASP A 229 -8.22 44.78 -4.16
CA ASP A 229 -9.43 44.29 -4.82
C ASP A 229 -9.13 44.05 -6.30
N ALA A 230 -9.51 42.88 -6.79
CA ALA A 230 -9.32 42.47 -8.17
C ALA A 230 -10.25 43.30 -9.08
N PRO A 231 -9.71 43.96 -10.14
CA PRO A 231 -10.52 44.60 -11.16
C PRO A 231 -11.55 43.63 -11.75
N VAL A 232 -12.66 44.17 -12.26
CA VAL A 232 -13.75 43.37 -12.82
C VAL A 232 -13.25 42.44 -13.93
N ASP A 233 -12.44 42.97 -14.84
CA ASP A 233 -11.89 42.21 -15.98
C ASP A 233 -11.00 41.05 -15.51
N LEU A 234 -10.23 41.26 -14.43
CA LEU A 234 -9.35 40.24 -13.85
C LEU A 234 -10.14 39.11 -13.17
N ARG A 235 -11.27 39.44 -12.53
CA ARG A 235 -12.17 38.43 -11.95
C ARG A 235 -12.88 37.62 -13.04
N GLN A 236 -13.36 38.29 -14.09
CA GLN A 236 -14.02 37.62 -15.22
C GLN A 236 -13.07 36.66 -15.94
N GLU A 237 -11.82 37.04 -16.16
CA GLU A 237 -10.84 36.16 -16.79
C GLU A 237 -10.49 34.97 -15.90
N ALA A 238 -10.43 35.17 -14.57
CA ALA A 238 -10.22 34.08 -13.62
C ALA A 238 -11.38 33.08 -13.62
N GLU A 239 -12.63 33.55 -13.59
CA GLU A 239 -13.84 32.72 -13.69
C GLU A 239 -13.87 31.91 -14.99
N ARG A 240 -13.49 32.55 -16.11
CA ARG A 240 -13.41 31.89 -17.42
C ARG A 240 -12.39 30.75 -17.41
N HIS A 241 -11.18 30.99 -16.92
CA HIS A 241 -10.15 29.95 -16.84
C HIS A 241 -10.54 28.82 -15.90
N LEU A 242 -11.18 29.11 -14.76
CA LEU A 242 -11.67 28.05 -13.86
C LEU A 242 -12.75 27.21 -14.51
N SER A 243 -13.68 27.83 -15.22
CA SER A 243 -14.74 27.10 -15.93
C SER A 243 -14.14 26.14 -16.95
N LEU A 244 -13.08 26.55 -17.68
CA LEU A 244 -12.37 25.68 -18.62
C LEU A 244 -11.65 24.53 -17.91
N ILE A 245 -11.04 24.78 -16.75
CA ILE A 245 -10.36 23.75 -15.96
C ILE A 245 -11.37 22.75 -15.36
N ASP A 246 -12.51 23.23 -14.88
CA ASP A 246 -13.56 22.40 -14.28
C ASP A 246 -14.32 21.56 -15.33
N GLU A 247 -14.26 21.94 -16.61
CA GLU A 247 -14.82 21.17 -17.74
C GLU A 247 -13.91 20.02 -18.22
N LEU A 248 -12.65 19.95 -17.76
CA LEU A 248 -11.72 18.88 -18.14
C LEU A 248 -12.13 17.53 -17.56
N GLU A 249 -11.94 16.46 -18.34
CA GLU A 249 -12.12 15.09 -17.85
C GLU A 249 -11.01 14.71 -16.84
N ASP A 250 -11.29 13.79 -15.91
CA ASP A 250 -10.38 13.39 -14.82
C ASP A 250 -9.02 12.84 -15.29
N ASP A 251 -8.89 12.44 -16.56
CA ASP A 251 -7.65 11.94 -17.18
C ASP A 251 -6.93 12.95 -18.06
N GLU A 252 -7.44 14.18 -18.20
CA GLU A 252 -6.78 15.26 -18.92
C GLU A 252 -5.73 15.99 -18.06
N ASP A 253 -4.63 16.42 -18.68
CA ASP A 253 -3.55 17.12 -17.98
C ASP A 253 -3.96 18.58 -17.69
N THR A 254 -4.31 18.86 -16.44
CA THR A 254 -4.66 20.21 -15.96
C THR A 254 -3.46 21.16 -15.89
N GLY A 255 -2.23 20.65 -15.99
CA GLY A 255 -0.99 21.41 -15.75
C GLY A 255 -0.74 22.52 -16.77
N GLU A 256 -1.03 22.27 -18.05
CA GLU A 256 -0.87 23.28 -19.11
C GLU A 256 -1.89 24.40 -18.94
N TRP A 257 -3.17 24.05 -18.74
CA TRP A 257 -4.26 24.99 -18.47
C TRP A 257 -4.02 25.83 -17.22
N ALA A 258 -3.54 25.22 -16.13
CA ALA A 258 -3.18 25.91 -14.91
C ALA A 258 -2.03 26.91 -15.12
N THR A 259 -1.06 26.57 -15.98
CA THR A 259 0.06 27.47 -16.33
C THR A 259 -0.43 28.67 -17.12
N GLU A 260 -1.23 28.43 -18.16
CA GLU A 260 -1.78 29.48 -19.01
C GLU A 260 -2.65 30.45 -18.19
N ALA A 261 -3.58 29.92 -17.39
CA ALA A 261 -4.45 30.72 -16.53
C ALA A 261 -3.66 31.58 -15.54
N TYR A 262 -2.64 31.00 -14.89
CA TYR A 262 -1.80 31.71 -13.95
C TYR A 262 -0.98 32.82 -14.62
N ASP A 263 -0.35 32.54 -15.76
CA ASP A 263 0.48 33.51 -16.47
C ASP A 263 -0.36 34.66 -17.05
N SER A 264 -1.55 34.34 -17.59
CA SER A 264 -2.55 35.33 -18.05
C SER A 264 -2.95 36.29 -16.95
N LEU A 265 -3.40 35.76 -15.80
CA LEU A 265 -3.80 36.58 -14.66
C LEU A 265 -2.63 37.39 -14.09
N LYS A 266 -1.43 36.81 -14.00
CA LYS A 266 -0.25 37.52 -13.52
C LYS A 266 0.13 38.69 -14.43
N SER A 267 -0.03 38.56 -15.74
CA SER A 267 0.14 39.67 -16.69
C SER A 267 -0.89 40.78 -16.42
N LEU A 268 -2.16 40.42 -16.26
CA LEU A 268 -3.22 41.38 -15.95
C LEU A 268 -3.01 42.11 -14.61
N VAL A 269 -2.50 41.42 -13.58
CA VAL A 269 -2.10 42.07 -12.31
C VAL A 269 -1.00 43.09 -12.55
N ALA A 270 0.01 42.76 -13.34
CA ALA A 270 1.10 43.68 -13.64
C ALA A 270 0.60 44.92 -14.39
N GLU A 271 -0.27 44.74 -15.38
CA GLU A 271 -0.92 45.83 -16.11
C GLU A 271 -1.78 46.71 -15.20
N THR A 272 -2.55 46.11 -14.30
CA THR A 272 -3.36 46.81 -13.29
C THR A 272 -2.48 47.68 -12.40
N VAL A 273 -1.37 47.12 -11.92
CA VAL A 273 -0.39 47.87 -11.12
C VAL A 273 0.22 49.00 -11.92
N GLU A 274 0.56 48.80 -13.19
CA GLU A 274 1.17 49.85 -14.02
C GLU A 274 0.21 51.00 -14.34
N ALA A 275 -1.06 50.69 -14.57
CA ALA A 275 -2.11 51.65 -14.88
C ALA A 275 -2.41 52.59 -13.71
N ASP A 276 -2.20 52.17 -12.46
CA ASP A 276 -2.44 52.97 -11.26
C ASP A 276 -1.13 53.63 -10.74
N PRO A 277 -0.96 54.96 -10.89
CA PRO A 277 0.23 55.67 -10.42
C PRO A 277 0.43 55.61 -8.90
N GLU A 278 -0.65 55.61 -8.11
CA GLU A 278 -0.57 55.55 -6.66
C GLU A 278 -0.12 54.16 -6.21
N LEU A 279 -0.72 53.12 -6.80
CA LEU A 279 -0.34 51.74 -6.54
C LEU A 279 1.12 51.47 -6.94
N ARG A 280 1.61 52.00 -8.06
CA ARG A 280 3.05 51.90 -8.41
C ARG A 280 3.98 52.47 -7.35
N VAL A 281 3.62 53.61 -6.77
CA VAL A 281 4.43 54.24 -5.72
C VAL A 281 4.37 53.40 -4.44
N GLN A 282 3.20 52.89 -4.08
CA GLN A 282 3.02 51.98 -2.93
C GLN A 282 3.84 50.70 -3.13
N GLU A 283 3.76 50.05 -4.29
CA GLU A 283 4.53 48.86 -4.66
C GLU A 283 6.04 49.08 -4.53
N ARG A 284 6.55 50.21 -5.05
CA ARG A 284 7.98 50.54 -4.94
C ARG A 284 8.41 50.75 -3.48
N ARG A 285 7.57 51.39 -2.67
CA ARG A 285 7.83 51.57 -1.24
C ARG A 285 7.82 50.23 -0.50
N THR A 286 6.80 49.41 -0.72
CA THR A 286 6.67 48.09 -0.09
C THR A 286 7.85 47.19 -0.46
N LYS A 287 8.25 47.15 -1.73
CA LYS A 287 9.46 46.43 -2.18
C LYS A 287 10.72 46.97 -1.49
N PHE A 288 10.88 48.29 -1.44
CA PHE A 288 12.04 48.92 -0.79
C PHE A 288 12.13 48.55 0.69
N TYR A 289 11.05 48.71 1.45
CA TYR A 289 11.04 48.36 2.88
C TYR A 289 11.18 46.86 3.12
N GLY A 290 10.54 46.02 2.32
CA GLY A 290 10.68 44.57 2.40
C GLY A 290 12.11 44.10 2.12
N SER A 291 12.76 44.65 1.10
CA SER A 291 14.17 44.38 0.81
C SER A 291 15.09 44.84 1.94
N LEU A 292 14.85 46.02 2.51
CA LEU A 292 15.63 46.54 3.63
C LEU A 292 15.49 45.65 4.87
N GLN A 293 14.27 45.28 5.23
CA GLN A 293 14.01 44.41 6.39
C GLN A 293 14.66 43.04 6.22
N LYS A 294 14.59 42.44 5.03
CA LYS A 294 15.25 41.16 4.72
C LYS A 294 16.77 41.28 4.84
N ALA A 295 17.36 42.36 4.31
CA ALA A 295 18.79 42.60 4.42
C ALA A 295 19.20 42.78 5.89
N THR A 296 18.49 43.60 6.66
CA THR A 296 18.75 43.78 8.10
C THR A 296 18.70 42.47 8.85
N LYS A 297 17.63 41.68 8.66
CA LYS A 297 17.49 40.38 9.32
C LYS A 297 18.62 39.41 8.96
N ALA A 298 19.02 39.38 7.69
CA ALA A 298 20.15 38.56 7.26
C ALA A 298 21.45 38.94 7.97
N PHE A 299 21.70 40.24 8.20
CA PHE A 299 22.87 40.69 8.98
C PHE A 299 22.76 40.45 10.48
N GLU A 300 21.55 40.48 11.05
CA GLU A 300 21.31 40.17 12.47
C GLU A 300 21.47 38.66 12.77
N GLU A 301 21.11 37.80 11.82
CA GLU A 301 21.26 36.34 11.94
C GLU A 301 22.69 35.86 11.72
N LEU A 302 23.58 36.70 11.17
CA LEU A 302 25.00 36.37 11.04
C LEU A 302 25.68 36.38 12.41
N THR A 303 25.95 35.17 12.92
CA THR A 303 26.85 34.95 14.04
C THR A 303 28.27 34.81 13.52
N PHE A 304 29.19 35.61 14.06
CA PHE A 304 30.61 35.58 13.74
C PHE A 304 31.38 34.75 14.77
N ASP A 305 30.79 33.65 15.22
CA ASP A 305 31.51 32.65 16.00
C ASP A 305 32.37 31.83 15.03
N ASP A 306 33.62 31.54 15.39
CA ASP A 306 34.56 30.79 14.57
C ASP A 306 34.86 31.37 13.17
N VAL A 307 34.83 32.70 13.01
CA VAL A 307 35.13 33.41 11.72
C VAL A 307 36.41 32.93 11.03
N GLN A 308 37.42 32.51 11.80
CA GLN A 308 38.68 32.03 11.23
C GLN A 308 38.53 30.75 10.40
N GLU A 309 37.45 29.98 10.58
CA GLU A 309 37.19 28.74 9.85
C GLU A 309 36.57 28.97 8.47
N PHE A 310 35.94 30.13 8.23
CA PHE A 310 35.19 30.41 6.99
C PHE A 310 35.45 31.80 6.38
N VAL A 311 36.41 32.57 6.91
CA VAL A 311 36.77 33.87 6.32
C VAL A 311 37.45 33.66 4.96
N GLU A 312 36.85 34.23 3.92
CA GLU A 312 37.44 34.33 2.58
C GLU A 312 37.96 35.75 2.33
N ASP A 313 39.01 35.87 1.52
CA ASP A 313 39.73 37.13 1.26
C ASP A 313 38.85 38.23 0.66
N ASP A 314 37.76 37.88 -0.04
CA ASP A 314 36.85 38.83 -0.70
C ASP A 314 35.64 39.25 0.17
N MET A 315 35.41 38.61 1.32
CA MET A 315 34.23 38.86 2.16
C MET A 315 34.20 40.30 2.68
N VAL A 316 35.35 40.82 3.12
CA VAL A 316 35.48 42.20 3.59
C VAL A 316 35.21 43.19 2.45
N GLN A 317 35.77 42.93 1.27
CA GLN A 317 35.56 43.78 0.10
C GLN A 317 34.07 43.86 -0.30
N ARG A 318 33.34 42.75 -0.28
CA ARG A 318 31.90 42.73 -0.58
C ARG A 318 31.07 43.53 0.43
N LEU A 319 31.45 43.51 1.71
CA LEU A 319 30.80 44.31 2.75
C LEU A 319 31.07 45.81 2.56
N GLU A 320 32.28 46.19 2.18
CA GLU A 320 32.64 47.57 1.86
C GLU A 320 31.88 48.08 0.61
N GLU A 321 31.78 47.27 -0.44
CA GLU A 321 30.97 47.58 -1.63
C GLU A 321 29.50 47.80 -1.29
N LEU A 322 28.93 46.94 -0.42
CA LEU A 322 27.56 47.10 0.08
C LEU A 322 27.40 48.38 0.91
N GLN A 323 28.34 48.68 1.81
CA GLN A 323 28.33 49.90 2.60
C GLN A 323 28.31 51.15 1.69
N GLN A 324 29.11 51.15 0.62
CA GLN A 324 29.16 52.24 -0.35
C GLN A 324 27.85 52.39 -1.12
N ALA A 325 27.22 51.28 -1.52
CA ALA A 325 25.92 51.29 -2.15
C ALA A 325 24.83 51.88 -1.23
N ILE A 326 24.82 51.47 0.04
CA ILE A 326 23.89 51.99 1.07
C ILE A 326 24.12 53.49 1.28
N ALA A 327 25.37 53.94 1.39
CA ALA A 327 25.72 55.36 1.54
C ALA A 327 25.21 56.21 0.36
N THR A 328 25.30 55.67 -0.85
CA THR A 328 24.76 56.30 -2.07
C THR A 328 23.24 56.41 -2.01
N CYS A 329 22.54 55.33 -1.63
CA CYS A 329 21.08 55.35 -1.44
C CYS A 329 20.64 56.35 -0.37
N LEU A 330 21.34 56.42 0.77
CA LEU A 330 21.06 57.38 1.84
C LEU A 330 21.20 58.82 1.34
N THR A 331 22.23 59.10 0.54
CA THR A 331 22.45 60.43 -0.05
C THR A 331 21.30 60.81 -0.98
N ALA A 332 20.87 59.90 -1.86
CA ALA A 332 19.74 60.13 -2.75
C ALA A 332 18.42 60.38 -1.98
N LEU A 333 18.13 59.58 -0.95
CA LEU A 333 16.92 59.73 -0.12
C LEU A 333 16.91 61.03 0.69
N ARG A 334 18.07 61.45 1.21
CA ARG A 334 18.21 62.73 1.92
C ARG A 334 18.06 63.92 0.96
N GLY A 335 18.64 63.82 -0.23
CA GLY A 335 18.51 64.84 -1.28
C GLY A 335 17.08 65.01 -1.80
N ALA A 336 16.26 63.95 -1.77
CA ALA A 336 14.85 64.02 -2.17
C ALA A 336 13.91 64.58 -1.06
N LYS A 337 14.41 64.75 0.17
CA LYS A 337 13.66 65.32 1.31
C LYS A 337 13.90 66.83 1.52
N GLY A 338 14.89 67.41 0.83
CA GLY A 338 15.20 68.85 0.85
C GLY A 338 14.70 69.53 -0.41
#